data_AF-A0A101AR34-F1
#
_entry.id   AF-A0A101AR34-F1
#
_cell.length_a   1.000
_cell.length_b   1.000
_cell.length_c   1.000
_cell.angle_alpha   90.00
_cell.angle_beta   90.00
_cell.angle_gamma   90.00
#
_symmetry.space_group_name_H-M   'P 1'
#
loop_
_entity.id
_entity.type
_entity.pdbx_description
1 polymer ?
#
loop_
_entity_poly.entity_id
_entity_poly.type
_entity_poly.pdbx_seq_one_letter_code
_entity_poly.pdbx_strand_id
1 'polypeptide(L)'
;MLVDPEILRAFAGRVDIAAGDIAAADVGGKTSSAGDALPGSTTQWAVEAVGKHFNQMATRLAENVTKMGTAVRGAGDTFEVADDALAGQFDGLF
;
A
#
# COMPACT_ATOMS: atom_id res chain seq x y z
N MET A 1 -19.73 -5.54 -18.69
CA MET A 1 -19.16 -6.90 -18.85
C MET A 1 -19.14 -7.55 -17.48
N LEU A 2 -19.39 -8.86 -17.35
CA LEU A 2 -19.31 -9.55 -16.06
C LEU A 2 -17.84 -9.90 -15.76
N VAL A 3 -17.41 -9.67 -14.52
CA VAL A 3 -16.03 -9.91 -14.10
C VAL A 3 -15.89 -11.32 -13.52
N ASP A 4 -14.81 -12.03 -13.85
CA ASP A 4 -14.53 -13.39 -13.37
C ASP A 4 -14.12 -13.38 -11.88
N PRO A 5 -14.87 -14.05 -10.98
CA PRO A 5 -14.56 -14.10 -9.56
C PRO A 5 -13.22 -14.76 -9.20
N GLU A 6 -12.72 -15.72 -9.98
CA GLU A 6 -11.42 -16.35 -9.72
C GLU A 6 -10.27 -15.37 -9.98
N ILE A 7 -10.38 -14.57 -11.05
CA ILE A 7 -9.41 -13.51 -11.36
C ILE A 7 -9.38 -12.47 -10.25
N LEU A 8 -10.56 -12.10 -9.71
CA LEU A 8 -10.66 -11.18 -8.58
C LEU A 8 -10.01 -11.74 -7.31
N ARG A 9 -10.24 -13.00 -6.97
CA ARG A 9 -9.56 -13.63 -5.82
C ARG A 9 -8.05 -13.70 -6.00
N ALA A 10 -7.58 -14.04 -7.21
CA ALA A 10 -6.15 -14.06 -7.53
C ALA A 10 -5.53 -12.66 -7.44
N PHE A 11 -6.22 -11.63 -7.94
CA PHE A 11 -5.80 -10.24 -7.83
C PHE A 11 -5.73 -9.79 -6.36
N ALA A 12 -6.74 -10.08 -5.55
CA ALA A 12 -6.73 -9.77 -4.12
C ALA A 12 -5.52 -10.40 -3.41
N GLY A 13 -5.17 -11.66 -3.73
CA GLY A 13 -3.96 -12.31 -3.20
C GLY A 13 -2.65 -11.63 -3.64
N ARG A 14 -2.56 -11.16 -4.89
CA ARG A 14 -1.39 -10.40 -5.38
C ARG A 14 -1.25 -9.06 -4.67
N VAL A 15 -2.36 -8.39 -4.42
CA VAL A 15 -2.43 -7.10 -3.72
C VAL A 15 -1.99 -7.24 -2.27
N ASP A 16 -2.40 -8.28 -1.56
CA ASP A 16 -1.95 -8.56 -0.19
C ASP A 16 -0.43 -8.79 -0.12
N ILE A 17 0.15 -9.53 -1.09
CA ILE A 17 1.61 -9.71 -1.21
C ILE A 17 2.30 -8.36 -1.43
N ALA A 18 1.80 -7.54 -2.36
CA ALA A 18 2.39 -6.24 -2.66
C ALA A 18 2.35 -5.28 -1.45
N ALA A 19 1.25 -5.26 -0.69
CA ALA A 19 1.16 -4.49 0.54
C ALA A 19 2.21 -4.96 1.57
N GLY A 20 2.40 -6.27 1.69
CA GLY A 20 3.45 -6.88 2.51
C GLY A 20 4.86 -6.46 2.08
N ASP A 21 5.15 -6.49 0.78
CA ASP A 21 6.45 -6.09 0.22
C ASP A 21 6.75 -4.60 0.46
N ILE A 22 5.74 -3.73 0.32
CA ILE A 22 5.87 -2.30 0.62
C ILE A 22 6.22 -2.09 2.10
N ALA A 23 5.55 -2.79 3.01
CA ALA A 23 5.85 -2.70 4.44
C ALA A 23 7.24 -3.26 4.76
N ALA A 24 7.61 -4.40 4.18
CA ALA A 24 8.89 -5.07 4.40
C ALA A 24 10.09 -4.28 3.84
N ALA A 25 9.87 -3.40 2.86
CA ALA A 25 10.93 -2.54 2.34
C ALA A 25 11.52 -1.62 3.42
N ASP A 26 10.74 -1.25 4.45
CA ASP A 26 11.15 -0.42 5.60
C ASP A 26 11.99 0.81 5.19
N VAL A 27 11.51 1.52 4.17
CA VAL A 27 12.21 2.70 3.63
C VAL A 27 12.33 3.80 4.69
N GLY A 28 11.32 3.94 5.55
CA GLY A 28 11.30 4.90 6.66
C GLY A 28 12.34 4.60 7.74
N GLY A 29 12.44 3.34 8.19
CA GLY A 29 13.43 2.92 9.19
C GLY A 29 14.87 3.01 8.66
N LYS A 30 15.10 2.53 7.43
CA LYS A 30 16.42 2.64 6.76
C LYS A 30 16.86 4.08 6.55
N THR A 31 15.94 4.97 6.22
CA THR A 31 16.28 6.39 6.03
C THR A 31 16.55 7.08 7.36
N SER A 32 15.73 6.82 8.38
CA SER A 32 15.91 7.42 9.72
C SER A 32 17.26 7.03 10.33
N SER A 33 17.68 5.78 10.17
CA SER A 33 18.94 5.27 10.72
C SER A 33 20.20 5.68 9.93
N ALA A 34 20.05 6.24 8.73
CA ALA A 34 21.20 6.64 7.90
C ALA A 34 22.09 7.71 8.56
N GLY A 35 21.55 8.47 9.52
CA GLY A 35 22.22 9.55 10.23
C GLY A 35 22.79 9.14 11.58
N ASP A 36 22.63 7.89 12.01
CA ASP A 36 23.03 7.44 13.34
C ASP A 36 24.55 7.54 13.56
N ALA A 37 25.33 7.53 12.47
CA ALA A 37 26.78 7.74 12.50
C ALA A 37 27.20 9.21 12.75
N LEU A 38 26.25 10.16 12.79
CA LEU A 38 26.52 11.60 12.94
C LEU A 38 25.70 12.20 14.10
N PRO A 39 25.88 11.72 15.35
CA PRO A 39 25.05 12.13 16.48
C PRO A 39 25.17 13.63 16.78
N GLY A 40 24.02 14.28 16.99
CA GLY A 40 23.92 15.72 17.28
C GLY A 40 24.04 16.62 16.06
N SER A 41 24.29 16.07 14.88
CA SER A 41 24.37 16.86 13.64
C SER A 41 22.99 17.24 13.12
N THR A 42 22.93 18.36 12.37
CA THR A 42 21.73 18.72 11.59
C THR A 42 21.36 17.64 10.57
N THR A 43 22.35 16.89 10.05
CA THR A 43 22.15 15.76 9.16
C THR A 43 21.35 14.64 9.83
N GLN A 44 21.67 14.27 11.07
CA GLN A 44 20.93 13.25 11.82
C GLN A 44 19.46 13.64 11.95
N TRP A 45 19.18 14.87 12.37
CA TRP A 45 17.80 15.36 12.49
C TRP A 45 17.07 15.42 11.14
N ALA A 46 17.75 15.82 10.07
CA ALA A 46 17.17 15.89 8.75
C ALA A 46 16.77 14.52 8.22
N VAL A 47 17.62 13.50 8.36
CA VAL A 47 17.30 12.15 7.89
C VAL A 47 16.23 11.47 8.75
N GLU A 48 16.16 11.77 10.05
CA GLU A 48 15.07 11.32 10.91
C GLU A 48 13.72 11.91 10.46
N ALA A 49 13.68 13.20 10.13
CA ALA A 49 12.48 13.86 9.63
C ALA A 49 12.04 13.30 8.26
N VAL A 50 12.98 13.08 7.35
CA VAL A 50 12.71 12.48 6.04
C VAL A 50 12.25 11.02 6.18
N GLY A 51 12.88 10.24 7.07
CA GLY A 51 12.48 8.86 7.33
C GLY A 51 11.08 8.75 7.92
N LYS A 52 10.70 9.67 8.84
CA LYS A 52 9.31 9.79 9.32
C LYS A 52 8.33 10.07 8.18
N HIS A 53 8.69 10.95 7.23
CA HIS A 53 7.85 11.25 6.07
C HIS A 53 7.72 10.03 5.14
N PHE A 54 8.81 9.32 4.85
CA PHE A 54 8.76 8.09 4.06
C PHE A 54 7.91 7.00 4.73
N ASN A 55 7.98 6.87 6.05
CA ASN A 55 7.13 5.93 6.77
C ASN A 55 5.64 6.24 6.56
N GLN A 56 5.24 7.51 6.70
CA GLN A 56 3.85 7.94 6.44
C GLN A 56 3.39 7.64 5.01
N MET A 57 4.25 7.85 4.02
CA MET A 57 3.94 7.56 2.62
C MET A 57 3.83 6.05 2.35
N ALA A 58 4.76 5.25 2.89
CA ALA A 58 4.73 3.80 2.76
C ALA A 58 3.48 3.20 3.42
N THR A 59 3.09 3.69 4.60
CA THR A 59 1.85 3.27 5.27
C THR A 59 0.62 3.60 4.43
N ARG A 60 0.49 4.84 3.92
CA ARG A 60 -0.65 5.21 3.06
C ARG A 60 -0.73 4.36 1.80
N LEU A 61 0.42 4.09 1.18
CA LEU A 61 0.48 3.24 -0.01
C LEU A 61 0.00 1.81 0.33
N ALA A 62 0.51 1.20 1.40
CA ALA A 62 0.09 -0.12 1.84
C ALA A 62 -1.40 -0.18 2.21
N GLU A 63 -1.93 0.86 2.86
CA GLU A 63 -3.36 0.99 3.16
C GLU A 63 -4.23 1.06 1.90
N ASN A 64 -3.81 1.86 0.90
CA ASN A 64 -4.55 1.98 -0.35
C ASN A 64 -4.53 0.66 -1.13
N VAL A 65 -3.38 -0.02 -1.18
CA VAL A 65 -3.27 -1.36 -1.77
C VAL A 65 -4.19 -2.35 -1.02
N THR A 66 -4.19 -2.35 0.31
CA THR A 66 -5.10 -3.20 1.11
C THR A 66 -6.59 -2.91 0.82
N LYS A 67 -6.97 -1.63 0.66
CA LYS A 67 -8.33 -1.24 0.27
C LYS A 67 -8.71 -1.78 -1.10
N MET A 68 -7.81 -1.74 -2.08
CA MET A 68 -8.03 -2.36 -3.40
C MET A 68 -8.29 -3.86 -3.28
N GLY A 69 -7.54 -4.56 -2.44
CA GLY A 69 -7.70 -6.01 -2.25
C GLY A 69 -9.03 -6.36 -1.60
N THR A 70 -9.48 -5.54 -0.65
CA THR A 70 -10.77 -5.69 0.03
C THR A 70 -11.95 -5.43 -0.92
N ALA A 71 -11.86 -4.35 -1.71
CA ALA A 71 -12.82 -4.00 -2.76
C ALA A 71 -13.00 -5.16 -3.75
N VAL A 72 -11.89 -5.69 -4.26
CA VAL A 72 -11.89 -6.78 -5.23
C VAL A 72 -12.40 -8.10 -4.63
N ARG A 73 -12.03 -8.42 -3.39
CA ARG A 73 -12.55 -9.62 -2.70
C ARG A 73 -14.06 -9.55 -2.48
N GLY A 74 -14.56 -8.39 -2.03
CA GLY A 74 -16.00 -8.16 -1.89
C GLY A 74 -16.76 -8.28 -3.21
N ALA A 75 -16.13 -7.87 -4.32
CA ALA A 75 -16.69 -8.08 -5.65
C ALA A 75 -16.65 -9.54 -6.11
N GLY A 76 -15.62 -10.32 -5.76
CA GLY A 76 -15.52 -11.74 -6.08
C GLY A 76 -16.44 -12.66 -5.27
N ASP A 77 -16.92 -12.22 -4.11
CA ASP A 77 -17.91 -12.96 -3.30
C ASP A 77 -19.37 -12.67 -3.74
N THR A 78 -19.58 -11.59 -4.49
CA THR A 78 -20.88 -11.23 -5.06
C THR A 78 -20.94 -11.75 -6.50
N PHE A 79 -21.75 -12.77 -6.76
CA PHE A 79 -21.70 -13.60 -7.99
C PHE A 79 -21.78 -12.86 -9.35
N GLU A 80 -22.19 -11.59 -9.38
CA GLU A 80 -22.18 -10.75 -10.59
C GLU A 80 -21.88 -9.28 -10.22
N VAL A 81 -20.64 -8.82 -10.38
CA VAL A 81 -20.30 -7.39 -10.29
C VAL A 81 -20.05 -6.83 -11.69
N ALA A 82 -20.74 -5.74 -12.02
CA ALA A 82 -20.49 -4.97 -13.23
C ALA A 82 -19.17 -4.19 -13.08
N ASP A 83 -18.34 -4.21 -14.13
CA ASP A 83 -17.04 -3.52 -14.21
C ASP A 83 -17.08 -2.07 -13.70
N ASP A 84 -18.15 -1.32 -14.04
CA ASP A 84 -18.32 0.09 -13.65
C ASP A 84 -18.45 0.26 -12.12
N ALA A 85 -19.09 -0.70 -11.44
CA ALA A 85 -19.25 -0.68 -9.98
C ALA A 85 -17.95 -1.02 -9.26
N LEU A 86 -17.11 -1.88 -9.85
CA LEU A 86 -15.78 -2.16 -9.34
C LEU A 86 -14.85 -0.96 -9.55
N ALA A 87 -14.90 -0.33 -10.73
CA ALA A 87 -14.11 0.87 -11.03
C ALA A 87 -14.40 2.02 -10.03
N GLY A 88 -15.66 2.20 -9.62
CA GLY A 88 -16.03 3.18 -8.60
C GLY A 88 -15.41 2.93 -7.22
N GLN A 89 -15.01 1.70 -6.88
CA GLN A 89 -14.32 1.41 -5.61
C GLN A 89 -12.85 1.82 -5.63
N PHE A 90 -12.28 2.08 -6.80
CA PHE A 90 -10.91 2.55 -6.96
C PHE A 90 -10.78 4.08 -7.01
N ASP A 91 -11.90 4.80 -7.14
CA ASP A 91 -11.90 6.27 -7.19
C ASP A 91 -11.45 6.86 -5.83
N GLY A 92 -10.46 7.75 -5.87
CA GLY A 92 -9.87 8.38 -4.67
C GLY A 92 -8.85 7.53 -3.89
N LEU A 93 -8.40 6.38 -4.41
CA LEU A 93 -7.28 5.61 -3.82
C LEU A 93 -5.89 6.19 -4.13
N PHE A 94 -5.81 7.31 -4.87
CA PHE A 94 -4.58 8.03 -5.20
C PHE A 94 -4.76 9.54 -5.00
#